data_AF-A0A354HTC6-F1
#
_entry.id   AF-A0A354HTC6-F1
#
_cell.length_a   1.000
_cell.length_b   1.000
_cell.length_c   1.000
_cell.angle_alpha   90.00
_cell.angle_beta   90.00
_cell.angle_gamma   90.00
#
_symmetry.space_group_name_H-M   'P 1'
#
loop_
_entity.id
_entity.type
_entity.pdbx_description
1 polymer ?
#
loop_
_entity_poly.entity_id
_entity_poly.type
_entity_poly.pdbx_seq_one_letter_code
_entity_poly.pdbx_strand_id
1 'polypeptide(L)'
;MELSLVPTKEEGITPVDLLLSESQERMLVIVKPSGVKAVQEVFQRHGLEAADIGEVTGGKDLVLLWEGREVGRIPAASLADGVPRRNPSKRAPEPAPVNDSWKHLPQPEYDKA
;
A
#
# COMPACT_ATOMS: atom_id res chain seq x y z
N MET A 1 11.59 1.10 -6.42
CA MET A 1 10.33 0.51 -6.92
C MET A 1 9.72 1.49 -7.90
N GLU A 2 9.52 1.07 -9.14
CA GLU A 2 8.86 1.86 -10.18
C GLU A 2 7.35 1.60 -10.12
N LEU A 3 6.62 2.59 -9.60
CA LEU A 3 5.19 2.47 -9.36
C LEU A 3 4.39 2.49 -10.66
N SER A 4 4.89 3.16 -11.72
CA SER A 4 4.19 3.19 -13.01
C SER A 4 4.20 1.84 -13.76
N LEU A 5 4.96 0.86 -13.28
CA LEU A 5 4.96 -0.52 -13.81
C LEU A 5 3.97 -1.45 -13.11
N VAL A 6 3.34 -1.01 -12.01
CA VAL A 6 2.34 -1.81 -11.31
C VAL A 6 1.07 -1.88 -12.18
N PRO A 7 0.56 -3.10 -12.49
CA PRO A 7 -0.69 -3.23 -13.23
C PRO A 7 -1.85 -2.57 -12.48
N THR A 8 -2.57 -1.68 -13.16
CA THR A 8 -3.74 -0.97 -12.63
C THR A 8 -4.91 -1.07 -13.60
N LYS A 9 -6.13 -1.11 -13.06
CA LYS A 9 -7.38 -1.05 -13.83
C LYS A 9 -8.01 0.34 -13.79
N GLU A 10 -7.46 1.26 -12.98
CA GLU A 10 -7.98 2.60 -12.77
C GLU A 10 -7.18 3.61 -13.60
N GLU A 11 -7.88 4.38 -14.41
CA GLU A 11 -7.31 5.51 -15.14
C GLU A 11 -7.08 6.70 -14.18
N GLY A 12 -5.99 7.43 -14.40
CA GLY A 12 -5.69 8.66 -13.63
C GLY A 12 -5.26 8.43 -12.17
N ILE A 13 -4.96 7.19 -11.79
CA ILE A 13 -4.45 6.89 -10.45
C ILE A 13 -3.13 7.61 -10.18
N THR A 14 -3.02 8.28 -9.03
CA THR A 14 -1.78 8.96 -8.63
C THR A 14 -0.80 7.99 -7.98
N PRO A 15 0.51 8.32 -7.90
CA PRO A 15 1.49 7.48 -7.21
C PRO A 15 1.12 7.20 -5.75
N VAL A 16 0.52 8.19 -5.07
CA VAL A 16 0.11 8.08 -3.66
C VAL A 16 -1.09 7.15 -3.52
N ASP A 17 -2.09 7.31 -4.38
CA ASP A 17 -3.28 6.45 -4.37
C ASP A 17 -2.92 4.98 -4.67
N LEU A 18 -2.02 4.76 -5.62
CA LEU A 18 -1.53 3.42 -5.94
C LEU A 18 -0.74 2.81 -4.77
N LEU A 19 0.11 3.58 -4.10
CA LEU A 19 0.92 3.11 -2.97
C LEU A 19 0.07 2.73 -1.75
N LEU A 20 -0.96 3.53 -1.46
CA LEU A 20 -1.85 3.35 -0.31
C LEU A 20 -3.07 2.49 -0.62
N SER A 21 -3.25 2.10 -1.88
CA SER A 21 -4.34 1.24 -2.30
C SER A 21 -4.36 -0.06 -1.49
N GLU A 22 -5.54 -0.45 -1.02
CA GLU A 22 -5.84 -1.73 -0.37
C GLU A 22 -6.62 -2.68 -1.31
N SER A 23 -6.41 -2.55 -2.62
CA SER A 23 -7.00 -3.48 -3.60
C SER A 23 -6.71 -4.93 -3.20
N GLN A 24 -7.74 -5.77 -3.32
CA GLN A 24 -7.69 -7.19 -2.96
C GLN A 24 -6.80 -8.00 -3.93
N GLU A 25 -6.43 -9.21 -3.51
CA GLU A 25 -5.79 -10.23 -4.35
C GLU A 25 -4.44 -9.81 -4.97
N ARG A 26 -3.65 -8.98 -4.25
CA ARG A 26 -2.29 -8.61 -4.66
C ARG A 26 -1.24 -9.42 -3.91
N MET A 27 -0.21 -9.86 -4.63
CA MET A 27 0.96 -10.54 -4.07
C MET A 27 2.24 -9.86 -4.51
N LEU A 28 3.22 -9.80 -3.60
CA LEU A 28 4.58 -9.39 -3.91
C LEU A 28 5.49 -10.61 -3.81
N VAL A 29 6.39 -10.79 -4.78
CA VAL A 29 7.31 -11.92 -4.82
C VAL A 29 8.73 -11.41 -5.05
N ILE A 30 9.69 -11.95 -4.30
CA ILE A 30 11.12 -11.68 -4.48
C ILE A 30 11.74 -12.86 -5.22
N VAL A 31 12.37 -12.58 -6.35
CA VAL A 31 12.98 -13.59 -7.22
C VAL A 31 14.45 -13.22 -7.45
N LYS A 32 15.32 -14.22 -7.56
CA LYS A 32 16.69 -13.99 -8.03
C LYS A 32 16.63 -13.42 -9.46
N PRO A 33 17.53 -12.50 -9.86
CA PRO A 33 17.49 -11.88 -11.20
C PRO A 33 17.44 -12.90 -12.35
N SER A 34 18.19 -14.01 -12.24
CA SER A 34 18.20 -15.08 -13.24
C SER A 34 16.89 -15.85 -13.37
N GLY A 35 15.98 -15.73 -12.39
CA GLY A 35 14.72 -16.47 -12.33
C GLY A 35 13.49 -15.66 -12.75
N VAL A 36 13.61 -14.35 -12.97
CA VAL A 36 12.45 -13.45 -13.24
C VAL A 36 11.63 -13.96 -14.43
N LYS A 37 12.29 -14.27 -15.56
CA LYS A 37 11.63 -14.76 -16.76
C LYS A 37 10.87 -16.08 -16.51
N ALA A 38 11.49 -17.04 -15.83
CA ALA A 38 10.86 -18.32 -15.53
C ALA A 38 9.63 -18.17 -14.62
N VAL A 39 9.68 -17.24 -13.66
CA VAL A 39 8.52 -16.93 -12.81
C VAL A 39 7.41 -16.25 -13.62
N GLN A 40 7.73 -15.29 -14.48
CA GLN A 40 6.74 -14.65 -15.36
C GLN A 40 6.05 -15.66 -16.29
N GLU A 41 6.79 -16.63 -16.84
CA GLU A 41 6.24 -17.72 -17.64
C GLU A 41 5.27 -18.62 -16.83
N VAL A 42 5.51 -18.83 -15.53
CA VAL A 42 4.56 -19.54 -14.65
C VAL A 42 3.27 -18.74 -14.51
N PHE A 43 3.35 -17.44 -14.19
CA PHE A 43 2.17 -16.59 -14.02
C PHE A 43 1.34 -16.50 -15.32
N GLN A 44 2.01 -16.33 -16.46
CA GLN A 44 1.36 -16.28 -17.76
C GLN A 44 0.60 -17.58 -18.09
N ARG A 45 1.18 -18.75 -17.77
CA ARG A 45 0.50 -20.05 -17.97
C ARG A 45 -0.78 -20.20 -17.14
N HIS A 46 -0.90 -19.47 -16.04
CA HIS A 46 -2.09 -19.44 -15.18
C HIS A 46 -3.01 -18.23 -15.46
N GLY A 47 -2.72 -17.42 -16.47
CA GLY A 47 -3.52 -16.24 -16.80
C GLY A 47 -3.41 -15.12 -15.76
N LEU A 48 -2.32 -15.09 -14.99
CA LEU A 48 -2.05 -14.07 -13.97
C LEU A 48 -1.11 -13.00 -14.52
N GLU A 49 -1.38 -11.74 -14.19
CA GLU A 49 -0.48 -10.62 -14.49
C GLU A 49 0.67 -10.56 -13.48
N ALA A 50 1.89 -10.35 -13.98
CA ALA A 50 3.07 -10.15 -13.16
C ALA A 50 3.99 -9.11 -13.81
N ALA A 51 4.41 -8.11 -13.04
CA ALA A 51 5.35 -7.08 -13.47
C ALA A 51 6.59 -7.10 -12.56
N ASP A 52 7.76 -6.93 -13.18
CA ASP A 52 8.98 -6.60 -12.43
C ASP A 52 8.97 -5.10 -12.16
N ILE A 53 8.74 -4.74 -10.90
CA ILE A 53 8.52 -3.35 -10.45
C ILE A 53 9.71 -2.81 -9.66
N GLY A 54 10.81 -3.57 -9.53
CA GLY A 54 12.03 -3.08 -8.89
C GLY A 54 12.84 -4.16 -8.19
N GLU A 55 13.85 -3.70 -7.45
CA GLU A 55 14.88 -4.57 -6.88
C GLU A 55 15.09 -4.32 -5.38
N VAL A 56 15.56 -5.35 -4.69
CA VAL A 56 16.08 -5.24 -3.33
C VAL A 56 17.54 -4.81 -3.42
N THR A 57 17.87 -3.66 -2.84
CA THR A 57 19.23 -3.13 -2.84
C THR A 57 19.89 -3.31 -1.47
N GLY A 58 21.21 -3.08 -1.38
CA GLY A 58 21.92 -2.96 -0.10
C GLY A 58 21.71 -1.62 0.61
N GLY A 59 20.86 -0.74 0.07
CA GLY A 59 20.54 0.57 0.64
C GLY A 59 19.65 0.48 1.88
N LYS A 60 19.40 1.65 2.50
CA LYS A 60 18.55 1.78 3.69
C LYS A 60 17.18 2.40 3.43
N ASP A 61 16.94 2.81 2.19
CA ASP A 61 15.74 3.55 1.81
C ASP A 61 14.86 2.72 0.86
N LEU A 62 13.55 2.80 1.07
CA LEU A 62 12.55 2.54 0.05
C LEU A 62 12.49 3.77 -0.86
N VAL A 63 12.93 3.61 -2.11
CA VAL A 63 12.84 4.64 -3.14
C VAL A 63 11.68 4.32 -4.08
N LEU A 64 10.76 5.26 -4.22
CA LEU A 64 9.58 5.18 -5.07
C LEU A 64 9.78 6.06 -6.30
N LEU A 65 9.65 5.45 -7.47
CA LEU A 65 9.73 6.12 -8.76
C LEU A 65 8.34 6.16 -9.41
N TRP A 66 8.11 7.19 -10.20
CA TRP A 66 6.99 7.28 -11.14
C TRP A 66 7.54 7.76 -12.48
N GLU A 67 7.45 6.94 -13.51
CA GLU A 67 7.99 7.24 -14.85
C GLU A 67 9.48 7.63 -14.80
N GLY A 68 10.26 6.91 -13.99
CA GLY A 68 11.68 7.14 -13.80
C GLY A 68 12.05 8.32 -12.90
N ARG A 69 11.07 9.05 -12.34
CA ARG A 69 11.31 10.19 -11.42
C ARG A 69 11.06 9.79 -9.98
N GLU A 70 11.95 10.20 -9.07
CA GLU A 70 11.76 9.99 -7.64
C GLU A 70 10.56 10.79 -7.13
N VAL A 71 9.53 10.08 -6.65
CA VAL A 71 8.31 10.66 -6.05
C VAL A 71 8.24 10.44 -4.55
N GLY A 72 9.13 9.61 -4.00
CA GLY A 72 9.21 9.40 -2.56
C GLY A 72 10.46 8.62 -2.15
N ARG A 73 10.94 8.92 -0.95
CA ARG A 73 12.07 8.24 -0.31
C ARG A 73 11.79 8.11 1.18
N ILE A 74 11.78 6.87 1.66
CA ILE A 74 11.44 6.57 3.05
C ILE A 74 12.52 5.66 3.63
N PRO A 75 13.11 5.99 4.78
CA PRO A 75 14.00 5.05 5.48
C PRO A 75 13.25 3.74 5.76
N ALA A 76 13.75 2.60 5.27
CA ALA A 76 13.09 1.30 5.44
C ALA A 76 12.91 0.95 6.93
N ALA A 77 13.88 1.33 7.77
CA ALA A 77 13.81 1.15 9.22
C ALA A 77 12.64 1.91 9.87
N SER A 78 12.22 3.07 9.34
CA SER A 78 11.06 3.77 9.93
C SER A 78 9.75 3.03 9.66
N LEU A 79 9.65 2.31 8.55
CA LEU A 79 8.49 1.49 8.21
C LEU A 79 8.47 0.16 8.98
N ALA A 80 9.64 -0.45 9.19
CA ALA A 80 9.75 -1.74 9.88
C ALA A 80 9.69 -1.62 11.41
N ASP A 81 10.51 -0.73 11.97
CA ASP A 81 10.79 -0.65 13.41
C ASP A 81 10.45 0.71 14.03
N GLY A 82 10.11 1.71 13.21
CA GLY A 82 9.87 3.08 13.65
C GLY A 82 8.53 3.31 14.36
N VAL A 83 7.70 2.28 14.51
CA VAL A 83 6.37 2.42 15.11
C VAL A 83 6.47 2.43 16.64
N PRO A 84 5.88 3.42 17.33
CA PRO A 84 5.83 3.45 18.79
C PRO A 84 5.22 2.16 19.35
N ARG A 85 5.94 1.47 20.23
CA ARG A 85 5.40 0.29 20.91
C ARG A 85 4.36 0.73 21.93
N ARG A 86 3.19 0.08 21.89
CA ARG A 86 2.17 0.24 22.93
C ARG A 86 2.80 -0.09 24.27
N ASN A 87 2.84 0.89 25.17
CA ASN A 87 3.20 0.66 26.56
C ASN A 87 1.91 0.44 27.37
N PRO A 88 1.58 -0.80 27.77
CA PRO A 88 0.35 -1.10 28.50
C PRO A 88 0.30 -0.44 29.89
N SER A 89 1.43 -0.01 30.46
CA SER A 89 1.46 0.72 31.73
C SER A 89 1.06 2.19 31.60
N LYS A 90 1.04 2.73 30.38
CA LYS A 90 0.47 4.05 30.12
C LYS A 90 -1.04 3.92 30.12
N ARG A 91 -1.69 4.40 31.20
CA ARG A 91 -3.14 4.51 31.27
C ARG A 91 -3.61 5.34 30.07
N ALA A 92 -4.59 4.82 29.33
CA ALA A 92 -5.26 5.60 28.31
C ALA A 92 -5.83 6.89 28.96
N PRO A 93 -5.80 8.03 28.26
CA PRO A 93 -6.51 9.21 28.76
C PRO A 93 -7.97 8.83 29.01
N GLU A 94 -8.60 9.48 30.00
CA GLU A 94 -10.04 9.33 30.16
C GLU A 94 -10.71 9.71 28.83
N PRO A 95 -11.63 8.88 28.32
CA PRO A 95 -12.32 9.19 27.09
C PRO A 95 -13.01 10.54 27.26
N ALA A 96 -12.97 11.36 26.20
CA ALA A 96 -13.78 12.57 26.18
C ALA A 96 -15.25 12.18 26.44
N PRO A 97 -16.03 13.06 27.12
CA PRO A 97 -17.46 12.82 27.30
C PRO A 97 -18.09 12.50 25.94
N VAL A 98 -18.92 11.45 25.91
CA VAL A 98 -19.57 10.99 24.68
C VAL A 98 -20.39 12.14 24.12
N ASN A 99 -20.02 12.62 22.93
CA ASN A 99 -20.85 13.56 22.20
C ASN A 99 -21.92 12.78 21.46
N ASP A 100 -23.15 12.85 21.97
CA ASP A 100 -24.33 12.21 21.39
C ASP A 100 -24.98 13.03 20.25
N SER A 101 -24.32 14.06 19.73
CA SER A 101 -24.83 14.88 18.62
C SER A 101 -25.18 14.07 17.37
N TRP A 102 -24.57 12.89 17.21
CA TRP A 102 -24.90 11.95 16.14
C TRP A 102 -26.35 11.49 16.16
N LYS A 103 -27.00 11.45 17.33
CA LYS A 103 -28.43 11.13 17.50
C LYS A 103 -29.35 12.19 16.88
N HIS A 104 -28.82 13.38 16.61
CA HIS A 104 -29.54 14.51 16.02
C HIS A 104 -29.08 14.80 14.60
N LEU A 105 -28.19 13.98 14.02
CA LEU A 105 -27.83 14.11 12.63
C LEU A 105 -29.06 13.81 11.76
N PRO A 106 -29.29 14.60 10.70
CA PRO A 106 -30.33 14.30 9.73
C PRO A 106 -30.07 12.90 9.19
N GLN A 107 -31.09 12.04 9.31
CA GLN A 107 -31.02 10.71 8.73
C GLN A 107 -31.08 10.88 7.21
N PRO A 108 -30.24 10.19 6.44
CA PRO A 108 -30.39 10.17 4.99
C PRO A 108 -31.78 9.63 4.65
N GLU A 109 -32.50 10.32 3.77
CA GLU A 109 -33.72 9.78 3.17
C GLU A 109 -33.31 8.62 2.26
N TYR A 110 -33.44 7.40 2.79
CA TYR A 110 -33.41 6.20 1.97
C TYR A 110 -34.72 6.18 1.19
N ASP A 111 -34.73 6.84 0.04
CA ASP A 111 -35.81 6.67 -0.92
C ASP A 111 -35.93 5.19 -1.26
N LYS A 112 -37.15 4.68 -1.07
CA LYS A 112 -37.55 3.30 -1.30
C LYS A 112 -37.30 2.97 -2.77
N ALA A 113 -36.29 2.14 -3.04
CA ALA A 113 -36.15 1.43 -4.31
C ALA A 113 -37.34 0.50 -4.55
#